data_AF-A0A075MJG0-F1
#
_entry.id   AF-A0A075MJG0-F1
#
_cell.length_a   1.000
_cell.length_b   1.000
_cell.length_c   1.000
_cell.angle_alpha   90.00
_cell.angle_beta   90.00
_cell.angle_gamma   90.00
#
_symmetry.space_group_name_H-M   'P 1'
#
loop_
_entity.id
_entity.type
_entity.pdbx_description
1 polymer ?
#
loop_
_entity_poly.entity_id
_entity_poly.type
_entity_poly.pdbx_seq_one_letter_code
_entity_poly.pdbx_strand_id
1 'polypeptide(L)'
;MKNALGKRIMYANLDRIQYFWGAYDGVTAYLTQEAGKDGIWLSSLCHLKTLGLPDAEIAGIEALSNMLRSMRCETTIPIWVDGDTGFNGGVALKSAVKTLIYSGANGLCIEDKQTPKRNSFSSSNQYLEDIDKFCEKL
;
A
#
# COMPACT_ATOMS: atom_id res chain seq x y z
N MET A 1 15.05 -10.11 -2.63
CA MET A 1 15.77 -11.15 -1.84
C MET A 1 15.26 -11.14 -0.41
N LYS A 2 15.29 -12.27 0.32
CA LYS A 2 15.02 -12.29 1.77
C LYS A 2 16.32 -11.96 2.50
N ASN A 3 16.27 -11.14 3.55
CA ASN A 3 17.42 -10.90 4.42
C ASN A 3 17.64 -12.09 5.38
N ALA A 4 18.69 -12.00 6.21
CA ALA A 4 19.03 -13.00 7.22
C ALA A 4 17.90 -13.33 8.24
N LEU A 5 16.82 -12.53 8.28
CA LEU A 5 15.63 -12.72 9.12
C LEU A 5 14.42 -13.23 8.31
N GLY A 6 14.61 -13.64 7.05
CA GLY A 6 13.53 -14.06 6.15
C GLY A 6 12.65 -12.91 5.62
N LYS A 7 12.97 -11.66 5.97
CA LYS A 7 12.19 -10.47 5.57
C LYS A 7 12.57 -10.06 4.15
N ARG A 8 11.57 -9.81 3.29
CA ARG A 8 11.78 -9.40 1.89
C ARG A 8 12.23 -7.93 1.85
N ILE A 9 13.54 -7.70 1.81
CA ILE A 9 14.11 -6.35 1.64
C ILE A 9 14.15 -6.03 0.14
N MET A 10 13.64 -4.85 -0.18
CA MET A 10 13.77 -4.21 -1.48
C MET A 10 15.11 -3.47 -1.54
N TYR A 11 15.87 -3.70 -2.62
CA TYR A 11 17.02 -2.87 -2.94
C TYR A 11 16.61 -1.94 -4.07
N ALA A 12 16.55 -0.64 -3.79
CA ALA A 12 16.40 0.36 -4.82
C ALA A 12 17.67 0.36 -5.67
N ASN A 13 17.53 0.24 -6.99
CA ASN A 13 18.61 0.59 -7.92
C ASN A 13 18.68 2.13 -7.97
N LEU A 14 19.79 2.69 -7.46
CA LEU A 14 19.98 4.13 -7.37
C LEU A 14 20.51 4.76 -8.68
N ASP A 15 20.86 3.95 -9.67
CA ASP A 15 21.43 4.40 -10.95
C ASP A 15 20.37 4.72 -12.01
N ARG A 16 19.10 4.41 -11.74
CA ARG A 16 17.98 4.68 -12.66
C ARG A 16 16.66 4.95 -11.96
N ILE A 17 15.76 5.65 -12.65
CA ILE A 17 14.35 5.78 -12.24
C ILE A 17 13.70 4.39 -12.27
N GLN A 18 12.99 4.06 -11.19
CA GLN A 18 12.19 2.85 -11.06
C GLN A 18 10.72 3.16 -11.28
N TYR A 19 10.03 2.29 -12.01
CA TYR A 19 8.63 2.47 -12.35
C TYR A 19 7.76 1.44 -11.63
N PHE A 20 6.83 1.95 -10.82
CA PHE A 20 5.82 1.17 -10.14
C PHE A 20 4.48 1.42 -10.80
N TRP A 21 3.80 0.34 -11.23
CA TRP A 21 2.50 0.45 -11.90
C TRP A 21 1.37 0.03 -10.98
N GLY A 22 0.22 0.70 -11.14
CA GLY A 22 -0.99 0.40 -10.37
C GLY A 22 -1.55 -0.97 -10.70
N ALA A 23 -1.77 -1.82 -9.70
CA ALA A 23 -2.49 -3.08 -9.85
C ALA A 23 -3.42 -3.33 -8.66
N TYR A 24 -4.47 -4.11 -8.87
CA TYR A 24 -5.58 -4.26 -7.93
C TYR A 24 -6.25 -5.64 -8.00
N ASP A 25 -5.59 -6.63 -8.59
CA ASP A 25 -5.90 -8.06 -8.56
C ASP A 25 -4.69 -8.88 -9.04
N GLY A 26 -4.80 -10.22 -9.01
CA GLY A 26 -3.72 -11.12 -9.47
C GLY A 26 -3.37 -10.94 -10.95
N VAL A 27 -4.35 -10.69 -11.80
CA VAL A 27 -4.16 -10.56 -13.26
C VAL A 27 -3.38 -9.29 -13.60
N THR A 28 -3.79 -8.15 -13.06
CA THR A 28 -3.11 -6.86 -13.26
C THR A 28 -1.72 -6.84 -12.63
N ALA A 29 -1.53 -7.55 -11.51
CA ALA A 29 -0.21 -7.75 -10.92
C ALA A 29 0.70 -8.56 -11.84
N TYR A 30 0.23 -9.70 -12.35
CA TYR A 30 0.95 -10.51 -13.34
C TYR A 30 1.34 -9.68 -14.57
N LEU A 31 0.38 -8.99 -15.19
CA LEU A 31 0.62 -8.15 -16.36
C LEU A 31 1.63 -7.02 -16.08
N THR A 32 1.62 -6.45 -14.87
CA THR A 32 2.62 -5.45 -14.46
C THR A 32 4.03 -6.04 -14.46
N GLN A 33 4.18 -7.27 -13.96
CA GLN A 33 5.47 -7.97 -13.98
C GLN A 33 5.90 -8.34 -15.40
N GLU A 34 5.01 -8.88 -16.22
CA GLU A 34 5.31 -9.24 -17.61
C GLU A 34 5.65 -8.02 -18.48
N ALA A 35 5.11 -6.85 -18.15
CA ALA A 35 5.49 -5.58 -18.75
C ALA A 35 6.89 -5.08 -18.32
N GLY A 36 7.62 -5.85 -17.50
CA GLY A 36 8.99 -5.57 -17.09
C GLY A 36 9.12 -4.41 -16.10
N LYS A 37 8.11 -4.18 -15.24
CA LYS A 37 8.13 -3.09 -14.26
C LYS A 37 8.90 -3.44 -13.00
N ASP A 38 9.42 -2.40 -12.36
CA ASP A 38 10.27 -2.52 -11.17
C ASP A 38 9.47 -2.92 -9.92
N GLY A 39 8.17 -2.65 -9.92
CA GLY A 39 7.26 -3.05 -8.86
C GLY A 39 5.82 -2.64 -9.11
N ILE A 40 5.01 -2.86 -8.09
CA ILE A 40 3.57 -2.65 -8.12
C ILE A 40 3.19 -1.64 -7.05
N TRP A 41 2.28 -0.74 -7.41
CA TRP A 41 1.54 0.12 -6.50
C TRP A 41 0.14 -0.45 -6.29
N LEU A 42 -0.13 -0.97 -5.10
CA LEU A 42 -1.48 -1.35 -4.69
C LEU A 42 -2.22 -0.10 -4.22
N SER A 43 -2.90 0.54 -5.16
CA SER A 43 -3.68 1.77 -4.98
C SER A 43 -4.95 1.51 -4.16
N SER A 44 -5.18 2.29 -3.09
CA SER A 44 -6.42 2.21 -2.30
C SER A 44 -7.63 2.57 -3.17
N LEU A 45 -7.48 3.57 -4.07
CA LEU A 45 -8.52 4.01 -5.00
C LEU A 45 -8.94 2.86 -5.90
N CYS A 46 -7.99 2.20 -6.56
CA CYS A 46 -8.32 1.08 -7.45
C CYS A 46 -8.91 -0.09 -6.67
N HIS A 47 -8.32 -0.43 -5.51
CA HIS A 47 -8.83 -1.49 -4.65
C HIS A 47 -10.29 -1.25 -4.23
N LEU A 48 -10.61 -0.07 -3.70
CA LEU A 48 -11.97 0.27 -3.27
C LEU A 48 -12.95 0.31 -4.44
N LYS A 49 -12.50 0.69 -5.64
CA LYS A 49 -13.33 0.60 -6.85
C LYS A 49 -13.66 -0.84 -7.24
N THR A 50 -12.77 -1.82 -7.02
CA THR A 50 -13.13 -3.23 -7.21
C THR A 50 -14.25 -3.70 -6.27
N LEU A 51 -14.40 -3.04 -5.12
CA LEU A 51 -15.43 -3.31 -4.13
C LEU A 51 -16.70 -2.46 -4.30
N GLY A 52 -16.75 -1.56 -5.30
CA GLY A 52 -17.85 -0.61 -5.47
C GLY A 52 -17.92 0.48 -4.39
N LEU A 53 -16.82 0.72 -3.66
CA LEU A 53 -16.74 1.67 -2.55
C LEU A 53 -16.01 2.97 -2.95
N PRO A 54 -16.30 4.11 -2.29
CA PRO A 54 -15.51 5.31 -2.44
C PRO A 54 -14.15 5.19 -1.74
N ASP A 55 -13.15 5.90 -2.25
CA ASP A 55 -11.81 5.96 -1.66
C ASP A 55 -11.79 6.87 -0.42
N ALA A 56 -12.17 6.31 0.72
CA ALA A 56 -12.40 7.03 1.97
C ALA A 56 -12.09 6.17 3.22
N GLU A 57 -11.05 5.33 3.15
CA GLU A 57 -10.60 4.50 4.28
C GLU A 57 -11.71 3.54 4.83
N ILE A 58 -12.50 2.97 3.91
CA ILE A 58 -13.65 2.12 4.25
C ILE A 58 -13.27 0.64 4.32
N ALA A 59 -12.36 0.19 3.45
CA ALA A 59 -11.95 -1.21 3.41
C ALA A 59 -11.09 -1.53 4.63
N GLY A 60 -11.51 -2.55 5.39
CA GLY A 60 -10.71 -3.07 6.49
C GLY A 60 -9.45 -3.77 6.02
N ILE A 61 -8.52 -3.98 6.96
CA ILE A 61 -7.21 -4.61 6.71
C ILE A 61 -7.31 -6.00 6.06
N GLU A 62 -8.38 -6.75 6.33
CA GLU A 62 -8.59 -8.09 5.76
C GLU A 62 -8.84 -8.06 4.25
N ALA A 63 -9.67 -7.12 3.77
CA ALA A 63 -9.95 -6.97 2.34
C ALA A 63 -8.67 -6.62 1.57
N LEU A 64 -7.88 -5.69 2.11
CA LEU A 64 -6.60 -5.30 1.55
C LEU A 64 -5.58 -6.46 1.59
N SER A 65 -5.53 -7.21 2.69
CA SER A 65 -4.64 -8.36 2.85
C SER A 65 -4.98 -9.51 1.90
N ASN A 66 -6.27 -9.78 1.68
CA ASN A 66 -6.72 -10.81 0.74
C ASN A 66 -6.33 -10.44 -0.70
N MET A 67 -6.54 -9.17 -1.09
CA MET A 67 -6.10 -8.67 -2.39
C MET A 67 -4.59 -8.84 -2.59
N LEU A 68 -3.82 -8.41 -1.60
CA LEU A 68 -2.37 -8.48 -1.61
C LEU A 68 -1.84 -9.93 -1.72
N ARG A 69 -2.49 -10.89 -1.05
CA ARG A 69 -2.16 -12.32 -1.17
C ARG A 69 -2.37 -12.82 -2.60
N SER A 70 -3.50 -12.49 -3.23
CA SER A 70 -3.77 -12.86 -4.62
C SER A 70 -2.72 -12.28 -5.58
N MET A 71 -2.39 -10.99 -5.44
CA MET A 71 -1.33 -10.35 -6.24
C MET A 71 0.04 -10.99 -6.02
N ARG A 72 0.33 -11.40 -4.79
CA ARG A 72 1.60 -12.03 -4.41
C ARG A 72 1.74 -13.45 -4.93
N CYS A 73 0.65 -14.20 -5.12
CA CYS A 73 0.69 -15.51 -5.77
C CYS A 73 1.18 -15.41 -7.22
N GLU A 74 0.81 -14.34 -7.91
CA GLU A 74 1.11 -14.16 -9.34
C GLU A 74 2.39 -13.37 -9.61
N THR A 75 3.04 -12.81 -8.58
CA THR A 75 4.20 -11.91 -8.77
C THR A 75 5.31 -12.08 -7.74
N THR A 76 6.54 -11.90 -8.21
CA THR A 76 7.75 -11.89 -7.40
C THR A 76 8.31 -10.48 -7.21
N ILE A 77 7.92 -9.53 -8.07
CA ILE A 77 8.32 -8.14 -7.97
C ILE A 77 7.74 -7.46 -6.71
N PRO A 78 8.38 -6.40 -6.22
CA PRO A 78 7.96 -5.66 -5.04
C PRO A 78 6.54 -5.09 -5.13
N ILE A 79 5.78 -5.14 -4.04
CA ILE A 79 4.47 -4.48 -3.94
C ILE A 79 4.52 -3.42 -2.83
N TRP A 80 4.29 -2.16 -3.19
CA TRP A 80 4.01 -1.06 -2.27
C TRP A 80 2.52 -0.88 -2.11
N VAL A 81 2.08 -0.65 -0.87
CA VAL A 81 0.66 -0.55 -0.52
C VAL A 81 0.34 0.88 -0.13
N ASP A 82 -0.78 1.40 -0.65
CA ASP A 82 -1.44 2.60 -0.13
C ASP A 82 -2.10 2.26 1.21
N GLY A 83 -1.59 2.84 2.29
CA GLY A 83 -2.03 2.62 3.66
C GLY A 83 -2.94 3.71 4.20
N ASP A 84 -3.48 4.57 3.33
CA ASP A 84 -4.32 5.72 3.71
C ASP A 84 -3.65 6.53 4.84
N THR A 85 -4.40 6.90 5.89
CA THR A 85 -3.88 7.68 7.04
C THR A 85 -3.14 6.83 8.10
N GLY A 86 -2.91 5.55 7.80
CA GLY A 86 -2.17 4.64 8.67
C GLY A 86 -3.01 3.93 9.73
N PHE A 87 -4.26 3.55 9.43
CA PHE A 87 -5.10 2.68 10.28
C PHE A 87 -5.28 3.18 11.72
N ASN A 88 -5.54 4.48 11.92
CA ASN A 88 -5.60 5.16 13.22
C ASN A 88 -4.27 5.23 14.01
N GLY A 89 -3.12 4.91 13.40
CA GLY A 89 -1.80 5.04 14.02
C GLY A 89 -1.51 4.04 15.16
N GLY A 90 -0.48 4.33 15.95
CA GLY A 90 -0.13 3.59 17.17
C GLY A 90 -0.01 2.07 17.00
N VAL A 91 -0.69 1.32 17.88
CA VAL A 91 -0.69 -0.15 17.87
C VAL A 91 -1.42 -0.72 16.64
N ALA A 92 -2.47 -0.03 16.17
CA ALA A 92 -3.24 -0.46 15.01
C ALA A 92 -2.40 -0.41 13.73
N LEU A 93 -1.65 0.67 13.50
CA LEU A 93 -0.67 0.77 12.40
C LEU A 93 0.39 -0.33 12.49
N LYS A 94 0.98 -0.54 13.68
CA LYS A 94 1.99 -1.60 13.88
C LYS A 94 1.43 -3.00 13.57
N SER A 95 0.18 -3.26 13.91
CA SER A 95 -0.52 -4.52 13.61
C SER A 95 -0.81 -4.65 12.11
N ALA A 96 -1.26 -3.56 11.47
CA ALA A 96 -1.53 -3.51 10.04
C ALA A 96 -0.25 -3.76 9.21
N VAL A 97 0.86 -3.08 9.54
CA VAL A 97 2.17 -3.29 8.89
C VAL A 97 2.59 -4.75 8.95
N LYS A 98 2.50 -5.39 10.12
CA LYS A 98 2.80 -6.82 10.25
C LYS A 98 1.92 -7.67 9.34
N THR A 99 0.60 -7.45 9.42
CA THR A 99 -0.39 -8.19 8.62
C THR A 99 -0.14 -8.05 7.12
N LEU A 100 0.17 -6.85 6.63
CA LEU A 100 0.45 -6.58 5.22
C LEU A 100 1.78 -7.20 4.77
N ILE A 101 2.84 -7.12 5.59
CA ILE A 101 4.11 -7.79 5.27
C ILE A 101 3.92 -9.31 5.18
N TYR A 102 3.17 -9.91 6.11
CA TYR A 102 2.85 -11.35 6.05
C TYR A 102 2.01 -11.70 4.83
N SER A 103 1.16 -10.77 4.37
CA SER A 103 0.31 -10.96 3.20
C SER A 103 1.03 -10.71 1.88
N GLY A 104 2.25 -10.15 1.89
CA GLY A 104 3.11 -10.04 0.72
C GLY A 104 3.58 -8.63 0.35
N ALA A 105 3.32 -7.62 1.19
CA ALA A 105 3.78 -6.25 0.98
C ALA A 105 5.29 -6.14 1.20
N ASN A 106 5.91 -5.20 0.49
CA ASN A 106 7.31 -4.81 0.66
C ASN A 106 7.45 -3.41 1.27
N GLY A 107 6.40 -2.59 1.20
CA GLY A 107 6.35 -1.25 1.76
C GLY A 107 4.91 -0.80 1.95
N LEU A 108 4.74 0.18 2.83
CA LEU A 108 3.48 0.85 3.10
C LEU A 108 3.73 2.35 2.97
N CYS A 109 2.90 3.03 2.19
CA CYS A 109 2.86 4.49 2.13
C CYS A 109 1.68 4.96 2.98
N ILE A 110 1.91 5.90 3.89
CA ILE A 110 0.85 6.55 4.68
C ILE A 110 0.87 8.05 4.41
N GLU A 111 -0.29 8.70 4.50
CA GLU A 111 -0.45 10.13 4.26
C GLU A 111 -0.78 10.90 5.56
N ASP A 112 -0.29 12.12 5.66
CA ASP A 112 -0.42 13.05 6.78
C ASP A 112 -1.78 13.77 6.82
N LYS A 113 -2.83 13.13 6.29
CA LYS A 113 -4.20 13.64 6.40
C LYS A 113 -4.84 13.21 7.73
N GLN A 114 -5.85 13.96 8.13
CA GLN A 114 -6.72 13.55 9.24
C GLN A 114 -7.58 12.35 8.84
N THR A 115 -7.71 11.37 9.74
CA THR A 115 -8.60 10.22 9.60
C THR A 115 -10.08 10.61 9.79
N PRO A 116 -11.03 10.06 9.02
CA PRO A 116 -10.83 9.16 7.88
C PRO A 116 -10.33 9.89 6.63
N LYS A 117 -9.57 9.18 5.80
CA LYS A 117 -9.05 9.69 4.52
C LYS A 117 -10.13 10.39 3.70
N ARG A 118 -9.73 11.52 3.10
CA ARG A 118 -10.38 12.09 1.92
C ARG A 118 -9.48 11.89 0.71
N ASN A 119 -10.01 11.26 -0.34
CA ASN A 119 -9.28 11.11 -1.59
C ASN A 119 -8.84 12.48 -2.14
N SER A 120 -7.63 12.53 -2.70
CA SER A 120 -6.98 13.77 -3.16
C SER A 120 -7.71 14.46 -4.33
N PHE A 121 -8.60 13.77 -5.05
CA PHE A 121 -9.49 14.37 -6.05
C PHE A 121 -10.72 15.07 -5.45
N SER A 122 -10.92 15.01 -4.12
CA SER A 122 -11.99 15.74 -3.45
C SER A 122 -11.83 17.25 -3.65
N SER A 123 -12.91 17.93 -4.04
CA SER A 123 -12.98 19.39 -4.16
C SER A 123 -13.13 20.12 -2.83
N SER A 124 -13.25 19.39 -1.71
CA SER A 124 -13.40 19.97 -0.38
C SER A 124 -12.05 20.39 0.22
N ASN A 125 -12.08 21.29 1.19
CA ASN A 125 -10.90 21.62 1.98
C ASN A 125 -10.40 20.36 2.72
N GLN A 126 -9.09 20.15 2.66
CA GLN A 126 -8.40 19.03 3.30
C GLN A 126 -7.43 19.60 4.34
N TYR A 127 -7.53 19.06 5.57
CA TYR A 127 -6.67 19.46 6.66
C TYR A 127 -5.65 18.35 6.91
N LEU A 128 -4.41 18.75 7.14
CA LEU A 128 -3.35 17.84 7.53
C LEU A 128 -3.43 17.55 9.03
N GLU A 129 -2.90 16.40 9.41
CA GLU A 129 -2.60 16.08 10.79
C GLU A 129 -1.47 16.97 11.30
N ASP A 130 -1.40 17.13 12.62
CA ASP A 130 -0.27 17.79 13.25
C ASP A 130 1.03 17.02 12.97
N ILE A 131 2.13 17.76 12.75
CA ILE A 131 3.42 17.18 12.35
C ILE A 131 3.92 16.20 13.40
N ASP A 132 3.87 16.56 14.68
CA ASP A 132 4.37 15.72 15.77
C ASP A 132 3.54 14.44 15.86
N LYS A 133 2.21 14.56 15.74
CA LYS A 133 1.30 13.40 15.71
C LYS A 133 1.56 12.47 14.53
N PHE A 134 1.83 13.00 13.34
CA PHE A 134 2.16 12.15 12.19
C PHE A 134 3.52 11.48 12.36
N CYS A 135 4.52 12.20 12.89
CA CYS A 135 5.84 11.65 13.18
C CYS A 135 5.80 10.51 14.21
N GLU A 136 4.88 10.54 15.19
CA GLU A 136 4.67 9.42 16.12
C GLU A 136 4.22 8.11 15.45
N LYS A 137 3.71 8.16 14.20
CA LYS A 137 3.29 6.98 13.43
C LYS A 137 4.46 6.27 12.73
N LEU A 138 5.58 6.95 12.48
CA LEU A 138 6.74 6.45 11.71
C LEU A 138 7.73 5.66 12.59
#